data_AF-A0A1G4B5W8-F1
#
_entry.id   AF-A0A1G4B5W8-F1
#
_cell.length_a   1.000
_cell.length_b   1.000
_cell.length_c   1.000
_cell.angle_alpha   90.00
_cell.angle_beta   90.00
_cell.angle_gamma   90.00
#
_symmetry.space_group_name_H-M   'P 1'
#
loop_
_entity.id
_entity.type
_entity.pdbx_description
1 polymer ?
#
loop_
_entity_poly.entity_id
_entity_poly.type
_entity_poly.pdbx_seq_one_letter_code
_entity_poly.pdbx_strand_id
1 'polypeptide(L)'
;MDKPNALGITADEFKAIEQTRQRLFQLSNSIQGLRMDVLKSNPLPPPASLQAQSQILLRNLQSLLETLTENTHVFQHLHVFPDVAYPGRVHENILLQLLRKKLEPGVEEWVERGRETTRELRTSPDGEARLEEVWCDVREWTVERVQKYVLEEAGDVYTEEERHRGVENVRTGLKRGLEEEEDDEESDEEGEGEGDGDEDVVMSGQPQSQQAKPSKPTGPEPEMLFWFEARGDFDLPRNVDLLSQSGMKRGQMGPR
;
A
#
# COMPACT_ATOMS: atom_id res chain seq x y z
N MET A 1 8.95 -41.41 -11.61
CA MET A 1 7.56 -41.42 -12.11
C MET A 1 6.67 -41.25 -10.91
N ASP A 2 6.43 -39.98 -10.55
CA ASP A 2 5.57 -39.66 -9.41
C ASP A 2 4.15 -40.10 -9.74
N LYS A 3 3.53 -40.83 -8.81
CA LYS A 3 2.14 -41.25 -8.98
C LYS A 3 1.30 -39.98 -9.13
N PRO A 4 0.50 -39.84 -10.19
CA PRO A 4 -0.42 -38.72 -10.28
C PRO A 4 -1.34 -38.77 -9.06
N ASN A 5 -1.51 -37.63 -8.40
CA ASN A 5 -2.51 -37.47 -7.35
C ASN A 5 -3.90 -37.87 -7.89
N ALA A 6 -4.89 -38.12 -7.03
CA ALA A 6 -6.25 -38.56 -7.42
C ALA A 6 -6.93 -37.68 -8.51
N LEU A 7 -6.42 -36.47 -8.73
CA LEU A 7 -6.91 -35.49 -9.69
C LEU A 7 -6.06 -35.41 -10.99
N GLY A 8 -5.02 -36.22 -11.15
CA GLY A 8 -4.11 -36.18 -12.32
C GLY A 8 -3.18 -34.97 -12.37
N ILE A 9 -3.07 -34.23 -11.26
CA ILE A 9 -2.38 -32.95 -11.15
C ILE A 9 -0.89 -33.16 -10.81
N THR A 10 -0.01 -32.33 -11.37
CA THR A 10 1.42 -32.28 -11.04
C THR A 10 1.68 -31.72 -9.63
N ALA A 11 2.87 -31.95 -9.08
CA ALA A 11 3.21 -31.43 -7.74
C ALA A 11 3.21 -29.89 -7.68
N ASP A 12 3.61 -29.23 -8.77
CA ASP A 12 3.67 -27.77 -8.85
C ASP A 12 2.27 -27.14 -8.92
N GLU A 13 1.38 -27.72 -9.72
CA GLU A 13 -0.03 -27.29 -9.78
C GLU A 13 -0.75 -27.51 -8.45
N PHE A 14 -0.45 -28.61 -7.74
CA PHE A 14 -0.99 -28.83 -6.39
C PHE A 14 -0.51 -27.75 -5.41
N LYS A 15 0.76 -27.35 -5.49
CA LYS A 15 1.33 -26.27 -4.68
C LYS A 15 0.64 -24.93 -4.96
N ALA A 16 0.36 -24.62 -6.23
CA ALA A 16 -0.37 -23.41 -6.62
C ALA A 16 -1.79 -23.36 -6.05
N ILE A 17 -2.50 -24.49 -6.06
CA ILE A 17 -3.85 -24.62 -5.47
C ILE A 17 -3.78 -24.40 -3.95
N GLU A 18 -2.81 -25.02 -3.28
CA GLU A 18 -2.64 -24.86 -1.82
C GLU A 18 -2.27 -23.42 -1.44
N GLN A 19 -1.43 -22.76 -2.24
CA GLN A 19 -1.14 -21.33 -2.08
C GLN A 19 -2.41 -20.47 -2.22
N THR A 20 -3.22 -20.74 -3.24
CA THR A 20 -4.50 -20.05 -3.45
C THR A 20 -5.46 -20.28 -2.28
N ARG A 21 -5.53 -21.52 -1.77
CA ARG A 21 -6.31 -21.87 -0.58
C ARG A 21 -5.87 -21.07 0.64
N GLN A 22 -4.56 -20.95 0.87
CA GLN A 22 -4.01 -20.17 1.98
C GLN A 22 -4.36 -18.68 1.87
N ARG A 23 -4.29 -18.09 0.68
CA ARG A 23 -4.70 -16.69 0.44
C ARG A 23 -6.20 -16.48 0.67
N LEU A 24 -7.04 -17.39 0.19
CA LEU A 24 -8.49 -17.35 0.43
C LEU A 24 -8.81 -17.47 1.93
N PHE A 25 -8.10 -18.34 2.64
CA PHE A 25 -8.25 -18.48 4.09
C PHE A 25 -7.86 -17.19 4.84
N GLN A 26 -6.75 -16.55 4.44
CA GLN A 26 -6.34 -15.24 4.99
C GLN A 26 -7.42 -14.17 4.76
N LEU A 27 -7.97 -14.07 3.55
CA LEU A 27 -9.05 -13.14 3.22
C LEU A 27 -10.31 -13.42 4.06
N SER A 28 -10.71 -14.68 4.18
CA SER A 28 -11.85 -15.09 5.01
C SER A 28 -11.68 -14.67 6.47
N ASN A 29 -10.50 -14.89 7.04
CA ASN A 29 -10.21 -14.47 8.42
C ASN A 29 -10.24 -12.94 8.57
N SER A 30 -9.73 -12.19 7.59
CA SER A 30 -9.82 -10.73 7.59
C SER A 30 -11.27 -10.22 7.53
N ILE A 31 -12.13 -10.86 6.73
CA ILE A 31 -13.56 -10.53 6.65
C ILE A 31 -14.26 -10.86 7.97
N GLN A 32 -13.94 -12.00 8.59
CA GLN A 32 -14.48 -12.37 9.90
C GLN A 32 -14.04 -11.38 11.00
N GLY A 33 -12.79 -10.91 10.96
CA GLY A 33 -12.28 -9.86 11.84
C GLY A 33 -13.09 -8.58 11.70
N LEU A 34 -13.28 -8.08 10.48
CA LEU A 34 -14.08 -6.89 10.21
C LEU A 34 -15.53 -7.06 10.69
N ARG A 35 -16.14 -8.21 10.41
CA ARG A 35 -17.48 -8.51 10.88
C ARG A 35 -17.56 -8.45 12.41
N MET A 36 -16.59 -9.03 13.11
CA MET A 36 -16.56 -9.04 14.57
C MET A 36 -16.41 -7.62 15.13
N ASP A 37 -15.54 -6.81 14.54
CA ASP A 37 -15.31 -5.44 14.99
C ASP A 37 -16.54 -4.55 14.79
N VAL A 38 -17.24 -4.72 13.66
CA VAL A 38 -18.51 -4.02 13.38
C VAL A 38 -19.63 -4.49 14.33
N LEU A 39 -19.72 -5.79 14.63
CA LEU A 39 -20.77 -6.31 15.52
C LEU A 39 -20.53 -5.99 17.00
N LYS A 40 -19.26 -5.88 17.42
CA LYS A 40 -18.88 -5.67 18.81
C LYS A 40 -18.86 -4.20 19.22
N SER A 41 -18.66 -3.29 18.26
CA SER A 41 -18.62 -1.86 18.52
C SER A 41 -20.04 -1.28 18.60
N ASN A 42 -20.32 -0.57 19.70
CA ASN A 42 -21.51 0.25 19.86
C ASN A 42 -21.10 1.53 20.61
N PRO A 43 -20.92 2.70 19.95
CA PRO A 43 -21.22 3.03 18.55
C PRO A 43 -20.22 2.40 17.54
N LEU A 44 -20.45 2.62 16.23
CA LEU A 44 -19.60 2.16 15.11
C LEU A 44 -18.09 2.30 15.41
N PRO A 45 -17.22 1.41 14.89
CA PRO A 45 -15.79 1.51 15.13
C PRO A 45 -15.26 2.86 14.64
N PRO A 46 -14.19 3.40 15.25
CA PRO A 46 -13.59 4.64 14.77
C PRO A 46 -13.17 4.50 13.30
N PRO A 47 -13.33 5.56 12.49
CA PRO A 47 -13.13 5.50 11.04
C PRO A 47 -11.71 5.06 10.65
N ALA A 48 -10.70 5.42 11.44
CA ALA A 48 -9.32 4.96 11.25
C ALA A 48 -9.17 3.44 11.35
N SER A 49 -9.93 2.78 12.23
CA SER A 49 -9.92 1.32 12.35
C SER A 49 -10.58 0.67 11.15
N LEU A 50 -11.72 1.19 10.69
CA LEU A 50 -12.40 0.71 9.48
C LEU A 50 -11.51 0.88 8.24
N GLN A 51 -10.85 2.02 8.09
CA GLN A 51 -9.91 2.28 7.00
C GLN A 51 -8.75 1.28 7.02
N ALA A 52 -8.13 1.06 8.17
CA ALA A 52 -7.03 0.09 8.30
C ALA A 52 -7.47 -1.32 7.91
N GLN A 53 -8.67 -1.75 8.36
CA GLN A 53 -9.22 -3.05 8.01
C GLN A 53 -9.56 -3.17 6.51
N SER A 54 -10.10 -2.10 5.92
CA SER A 54 -10.35 -2.03 4.47
C SER A 54 -9.06 -2.12 3.67
N GLN A 55 -7.99 -1.46 4.10
CA GLN A 55 -6.66 -1.55 3.46
C GLN A 55 -6.09 -2.98 3.55
N ILE A 56 -6.23 -3.64 4.70
CA ILE A 56 -5.81 -5.04 4.87
C ILE A 56 -6.59 -5.96 3.92
N LEU A 57 -7.91 -5.79 3.83
CA LEU A 57 -8.76 -6.55 2.91
C LEU A 57 -8.35 -6.34 1.45
N LEU A 58 -8.13 -5.09 1.06
CA LEU A 58 -7.73 -4.74 -0.30
C LEU A 58 -6.37 -5.38 -0.66
N ARG A 59 -5.39 -5.33 0.23
CA ARG A 59 -4.09 -6.00 0.02
C ARG A 59 -4.23 -7.51 -0.12
N ASN A 60 -5.05 -8.14 0.73
CA ASN A 60 -5.29 -9.58 0.67
C ASN A 60 -6.03 -9.98 -0.61
N LEU A 61 -6.98 -9.16 -1.07
CA LEU A 61 -7.71 -9.37 -2.32
C LEU A 61 -6.76 -9.21 -3.53
N GLN A 62 -5.92 -8.19 -3.55
CA GLN A 62 -4.90 -8.00 -4.59
C GLN A 62 -3.95 -9.21 -4.66
N SER A 63 -3.44 -9.67 -3.52
CA SER A 63 -2.56 -10.85 -3.48
C SER A 63 -3.25 -12.13 -3.96
N LEU A 64 -4.54 -12.32 -3.64
CA LEU A 64 -5.33 -13.44 -4.14
C LEU A 64 -5.49 -13.33 -5.66
N LEU A 65 -5.82 -12.15 -6.17
CA LEU A 65 -6.02 -11.89 -7.59
C LEU A 65 -4.72 -12.18 -8.36
N GLU A 66 -3.58 -11.67 -7.89
CA GLU A 66 -2.26 -11.95 -8.46
C GLU A 66 -1.99 -13.46 -8.55
N THR A 67 -2.14 -14.18 -7.43
CA THR A 67 -1.94 -15.63 -7.38
C THR A 67 -2.88 -16.39 -8.32
N LEU A 68 -4.14 -15.94 -8.44
CA LEU A 68 -5.13 -16.54 -9.32
C LEU A 68 -4.80 -16.28 -10.79
N THR A 69 -4.35 -15.06 -11.12
CA THR A 69 -3.96 -14.69 -12.48
C THR A 69 -2.72 -15.45 -12.96
N GLU A 70 -1.69 -15.58 -12.12
CA GLU A 70 -0.48 -16.35 -12.41
C GLU A 70 -0.81 -17.83 -12.72
N ASN A 71 -1.74 -18.41 -11.97
CA ASN A 71 -2.11 -19.82 -12.06
C ASN A 71 -3.38 -20.07 -12.88
N THR A 72 -3.81 -19.10 -13.70
CA THR A 72 -5.03 -19.19 -14.52
C THR A 72 -5.07 -20.47 -15.37
N HIS A 73 -3.93 -20.84 -15.95
CA HIS A 73 -3.81 -22.04 -16.77
C HIS A 73 -4.15 -23.32 -15.98
N VAL A 74 -3.75 -23.42 -14.72
CA VAL A 74 -4.07 -24.57 -13.86
C VAL A 74 -5.58 -24.65 -13.63
N PHE A 75 -6.20 -23.52 -13.27
CA PHE A 75 -7.62 -23.47 -12.94
C PHE A 75 -8.55 -23.68 -14.14
N GLN A 76 -8.11 -23.37 -15.36
CA GLN A 76 -8.89 -23.61 -16.58
C GLN A 76 -8.98 -25.10 -16.95
N HIS A 77 -7.94 -25.88 -16.69
CA HIS A 77 -7.89 -27.31 -17.02
C HIS A 77 -8.36 -28.20 -15.85
N LEU A 78 -8.40 -27.65 -14.64
CA LEU A 78 -8.80 -28.39 -13.45
C LEU A 78 -10.31 -28.65 -13.44
N HIS A 79 -10.69 -29.93 -13.42
CA HIS A 79 -12.06 -30.37 -13.24
C HIS A 79 -12.28 -30.88 -11.82
N VAL A 80 -13.13 -30.20 -11.05
CA VAL A 80 -13.47 -30.60 -9.68
C VAL A 80 -14.70 -31.50 -9.69
N PHE A 81 -14.59 -32.68 -9.08
CA PHE A 81 -15.67 -33.65 -8.90
C PHE A 81 -15.66 -34.21 -7.47
N PRO A 82 -16.82 -34.64 -6.93
CA PRO A 82 -16.86 -35.27 -5.62
C PRO A 82 -16.07 -36.59 -5.64
N ASP A 83 -15.34 -36.86 -4.56
CA ASP A 83 -14.68 -38.15 -4.35
C ASP A 83 -15.71 -39.28 -4.20
N VAL A 84 -15.31 -40.52 -4.49
CA VAL A 84 -16.17 -41.71 -4.36
C VAL A 84 -16.64 -41.96 -2.93
N ALA A 85 -15.90 -41.45 -1.94
CA ALA A 85 -16.27 -41.49 -0.52
C ALA A 85 -17.33 -40.45 -0.13
N TYR A 86 -17.64 -39.48 -1.00
CA TYR A 86 -18.59 -38.41 -0.68
C TYR A 86 -20.04 -38.93 -0.69
N PRO A 87 -20.85 -38.66 0.35
CA PRO A 87 -22.24 -39.11 0.44
C PRO A 87 -23.19 -38.31 -0.46
N GLY A 88 -23.06 -38.50 -1.78
CA GLY A 88 -23.76 -37.72 -2.80
C GLY A 88 -25.29 -37.76 -2.69
N ARG A 89 -25.88 -38.88 -2.24
CA ARG A 89 -27.35 -39.02 -2.09
C ARG A 89 -27.94 -38.28 -0.88
N VAL A 90 -27.15 -38.05 0.17
CA VAL A 90 -27.63 -37.43 1.41
C VAL A 90 -27.35 -35.93 1.41
N HIS A 91 -26.23 -35.53 0.81
CA HIS A 91 -25.75 -34.15 0.82
C HIS A 91 -25.63 -33.54 -0.59
N GLU A 92 -26.52 -33.95 -1.51
CA GLU A 92 -26.53 -33.43 -2.88
C GLU A 92 -26.69 -31.89 -2.92
N ASN A 93 -27.56 -31.34 -2.08
CA ASN A 93 -27.80 -29.89 -2.04
C ASN A 93 -26.52 -29.11 -1.67
N ILE A 94 -25.75 -29.60 -0.70
CA ILE A 94 -24.48 -28.98 -0.29
C ILE A 94 -23.46 -29.08 -1.43
N LEU A 95 -23.39 -30.24 -2.11
CA LEU A 95 -22.52 -30.44 -3.26
C LEU A 95 -22.84 -29.46 -4.40
N LEU A 96 -24.12 -29.26 -4.71
CA LEU A 96 -24.58 -28.30 -5.72
C LEU A 96 -24.23 -26.86 -5.33
N GLN A 97 -24.26 -26.52 -4.04
CA GLN A 97 -23.83 -25.21 -3.54
C GLN A 97 -22.31 -25.02 -3.66
N LEU A 98 -21.50 -26.03 -3.30
CA LEU A 98 -20.03 -25.96 -3.37
C LEU A 98 -19.52 -25.90 -4.81
N LEU A 99 -20.15 -26.63 -5.73
CA LEU A 99 -19.76 -26.66 -7.15
C LEU A 99 -20.52 -25.63 -8.01
N ARG A 100 -21.23 -24.69 -7.38
CA ARG A 100 -21.97 -23.65 -8.08
C ARG A 100 -21.01 -22.72 -8.81
N LYS A 101 -21.14 -22.63 -10.14
CA LYS A 101 -20.40 -21.69 -11.00
C LYS A 101 -21.17 -20.39 -11.30
N LYS A 102 -22.48 -20.38 -11.06
CA LYS A 102 -23.31 -19.19 -11.29
C LYS A 102 -23.03 -18.14 -10.22
N LEU A 103 -22.79 -16.92 -10.66
CA LEU A 103 -22.65 -15.76 -9.80
C LEU A 103 -23.93 -15.58 -8.96
N GLU A 104 -23.81 -14.80 -7.90
CA GLU A 104 -24.96 -14.36 -7.14
C GLU A 104 -25.79 -13.38 -7.97
N PRO A 105 -27.13 -13.40 -7.84
CA PRO A 105 -28.02 -12.61 -8.69
C PRO A 105 -27.70 -11.10 -8.64
N GLY A 106 -27.30 -10.58 -7.47
CA GLY A 106 -26.88 -9.18 -7.36
C GLY A 106 -25.62 -8.88 -8.17
N VAL A 107 -24.60 -9.75 -8.09
CA VAL A 107 -23.35 -9.58 -8.85
C VAL A 107 -23.59 -9.77 -10.35
N GLU A 108 -24.48 -10.67 -10.74
CA GLU A 108 -24.87 -10.88 -12.15
C GLU A 108 -25.49 -9.61 -12.75
N GLU A 109 -26.38 -8.94 -12.01
CA GLU A 109 -26.97 -7.66 -12.43
C GLU A 109 -25.90 -6.57 -12.60
N TRP A 110 -24.96 -6.45 -11.65
CA TRP A 110 -23.86 -5.49 -11.75
C TRP A 110 -22.93 -5.76 -12.93
N VAL A 111 -22.60 -7.04 -13.17
CA VAL A 111 -21.77 -7.44 -14.31
C VAL A 111 -22.48 -7.15 -15.63
N GLU A 112 -23.78 -7.44 -15.72
CA GLU A 112 -24.55 -7.18 -16.93
C GLU A 112 -24.69 -5.67 -17.18
N ARG A 113 -24.98 -4.87 -16.14
CA ARG A 113 -24.96 -3.42 -16.22
C ARG A 113 -23.61 -2.89 -16.71
N GLY A 114 -22.50 -3.41 -16.17
CA GLY A 114 -21.16 -3.02 -16.61
C GLY A 114 -20.87 -3.38 -18.07
N ARG A 115 -21.36 -4.52 -18.54
CA ARG A 115 -21.27 -4.92 -19.97
C ARG A 115 -22.13 -4.03 -20.86
N GLU A 116 -23.33 -3.67 -20.42
CA GLU A 116 -24.23 -2.76 -21.13
C GLU A 116 -23.59 -1.37 -21.24
N THR A 117 -23.10 -0.80 -20.14
CA THR A 117 -22.36 0.48 -20.15
C THR A 117 -21.16 0.41 -21.09
N THR A 118 -20.38 -0.68 -21.06
CA THR A 118 -19.23 -0.84 -21.98
C THR A 118 -19.69 -0.94 -23.45
N ARG A 119 -20.83 -1.58 -23.71
CA ARG A 119 -21.40 -1.68 -25.05
C ARG A 119 -21.84 -0.32 -25.56
N GLU A 120 -22.57 0.44 -24.74
CA GLU A 120 -23.02 1.80 -25.05
C GLU A 120 -21.83 2.71 -25.38
N LEU A 121 -20.78 2.65 -24.54
CA LEU A 121 -19.54 3.40 -24.75
C LEU A 121 -18.83 3.02 -26.06
N ARG A 122 -18.77 1.72 -26.41
CA ARG A 122 -18.18 1.25 -27.68
C ARG A 122 -19.00 1.63 -28.91
N THR A 123 -20.33 1.71 -28.78
CA THR A 123 -21.21 2.11 -29.89
C THR A 123 -21.26 3.62 -30.09
N SER A 124 -20.97 4.39 -29.04
CA SER A 124 -20.89 5.84 -29.12
C SER A 124 -19.55 6.25 -29.76
N PRO A 125 -19.55 7.07 -30.83
CA PRO A 125 -18.30 7.53 -31.45
C PRO A 125 -17.45 8.43 -30.53
N ASP A 126 -18.03 8.93 -29.43
CA ASP A 126 -17.40 9.82 -28.45
C ASP A 126 -17.37 9.23 -27.02
N GLY A 127 -17.65 7.92 -26.89
CA GLY A 127 -17.76 7.28 -25.57
C GLY A 127 -16.45 7.29 -24.77
N GLU A 128 -15.32 7.14 -25.46
CA GLU A 128 -13.99 7.14 -24.84
C GLU A 128 -13.59 8.54 -24.35
N ALA A 129 -13.83 9.58 -25.15
CA ALA A 129 -13.53 10.96 -24.76
C ALA A 129 -14.39 11.43 -23.58
N ARG A 130 -15.67 11.04 -23.52
CA ARG A 130 -16.54 11.31 -22.36
C ARG A 130 -16.07 10.61 -21.08
N LEU A 131 -15.49 9.41 -21.20
CA LEU A 131 -14.94 8.71 -20.05
C LEU A 131 -13.65 9.38 -19.58
N GLU A 132 -12.80 9.79 -20.53
CA GLU A 132 -11.59 10.56 -20.26
C GLU A 132 -11.90 11.88 -19.54
N GLU A 133 -12.93 12.61 -19.98
CA GLU A 133 -13.42 13.83 -19.32
C GLU A 133 -13.77 13.58 -17.85
N VAL A 134 -14.55 12.54 -17.55
CA VAL A 134 -14.89 12.18 -16.15
C VAL A 134 -13.65 11.84 -15.33
N TRP A 135 -12.67 11.15 -15.91
CA TRP A 135 -11.41 10.84 -15.21
C TRP A 135 -10.53 12.06 -15.00
N CYS A 136 -10.52 13.00 -15.95
CA CYS A 136 -9.85 14.29 -15.81
C CYS A 136 -10.49 15.12 -14.69
N ASP A 137 -11.81 15.23 -14.65
CA ASP A 137 -12.54 15.96 -13.62
C ASP A 137 -12.28 15.38 -12.22
N VAL A 138 -12.35 14.04 -12.08
CA VAL A 138 -12.06 13.37 -10.81
C VAL A 138 -10.61 13.58 -10.39
N ARG A 139 -9.68 13.54 -11.34
CA ARG A 139 -8.25 13.79 -11.07
C ARG A 139 -8.04 15.23 -10.61
N GLU A 140 -8.61 16.20 -11.30
CA GLU A 140 -8.50 17.62 -10.96
C GLU A 140 -9.02 17.87 -9.54
N TRP A 141 -10.22 17.38 -9.23
CA TRP A 141 -10.78 17.47 -7.88
C TRP A 141 -9.90 16.80 -6.82
N THR A 142 -9.34 15.63 -7.13
CA THR A 142 -8.47 14.91 -6.19
C THR A 142 -7.16 15.68 -5.94
N VAL A 143 -6.56 16.21 -7.00
CA VAL A 143 -5.33 17.00 -6.91
C VAL A 143 -5.57 18.27 -6.08
N GLU A 144 -6.63 19.01 -6.34
CA GLU A 144 -7.01 20.20 -5.55
C GLU A 144 -7.20 19.83 -4.07
N ARG A 145 -7.90 18.73 -3.80
CA ARG A 145 -8.15 18.27 -2.42
C ARG A 145 -6.87 17.85 -1.71
N VAL A 146 -5.97 17.14 -2.40
CA VAL A 146 -4.68 16.75 -1.83
C VAL A 146 -3.80 17.98 -1.60
N GLN A 147 -3.77 18.94 -2.53
CA GLN A 147 -3.04 20.19 -2.35
C GLN A 147 -3.55 20.96 -1.12
N LYS A 148 -4.87 21.11 -0.99
CA LYS A 148 -5.48 21.72 0.19
C LYS A 148 -5.10 20.98 1.48
N TYR A 149 -5.18 19.66 1.47
CA TYR A 149 -4.76 18.85 2.61
C TYR A 149 -3.29 19.09 2.96
N VAL A 150 -2.38 19.05 1.99
CA VAL A 150 -0.93 19.23 2.23
C VAL A 150 -0.60 20.64 2.72
N LEU A 151 -1.24 21.67 2.16
CA LEU A 151 -0.96 23.07 2.47
C LEU A 151 -1.61 23.54 3.77
N GLU A 152 -2.84 23.10 4.06
CA GLU A 152 -3.65 23.65 5.14
C GLU A 152 -3.85 22.67 6.30
N GLU A 153 -3.97 21.37 6.03
CA GLU A 153 -4.45 20.39 7.03
C GLU A 153 -3.33 19.46 7.54
N ALA A 154 -2.29 19.19 6.75
CA ALA A 154 -1.24 18.21 7.08
C ALA A 154 -0.29 18.71 8.18
N GLY A 155 -0.13 20.04 8.30
CA GLY A 155 0.59 20.69 9.38
C GLY A 155 -0.30 21.12 10.55
N ASP A 156 -1.64 20.98 10.43
CA ASP A 156 -2.56 21.40 11.48
C ASP A 156 -2.61 20.35 12.59
N VAL A 157 -2.18 20.75 13.78
CA VAL A 157 -2.18 19.91 14.99
C VAL A 157 -3.60 19.80 15.57
N TYR A 158 -4.54 20.63 15.10
CA TYR A 158 -5.90 20.69 15.58
C TYR A 158 -6.89 20.35 14.47
N THR A 159 -7.92 19.58 14.81
CA THR A 159 -9.01 19.30 13.88
C THR A 159 -9.88 20.54 13.66
N GLU A 160 -10.55 20.64 12.50
CA GLU A 160 -11.48 21.75 12.21
C GLU A 160 -12.57 21.91 13.30
N GLU A 161 -13.00 20.80 13.92
CA GLU A 161 -13.97 20.78 15.01
C GLU A 161 -13.40 21.34 16.33
N GLU A 162 -12.11 21.12 16.61
CA GLU A 162 -11.40 21.66 17.77
C GLU A 162 -11.14 23.16 17.63
N ARG A 163 -10.91 23.65 16.40
CA ARG A 163 -10.78 25.10 16.12
C ARG A 163 -12.09 25.84 16.36
N HIS A 164 -13.22 25.25 15.95
CA HIS A 164 -14.55 25.83 16.16
C HIS A 164 -14.98 25.85 17.63
N ARG A 165 -14.48 24.93 18.47
CA ARG A 165 -14.78 24.88 19.91
C ARG A 165 -13.84 25.71 20.77
N GLY A 166 -12.87 26.38 20.15
CA GLY A 166 -11.82 27.13 20.83
C GLY A 166 -10.69 26.20 21.26
N VAL A 167 -9.48 26.51 20.78
CA VAL A 167 -8.22 25.78 21.05
C VAL A 167 -7.92 25.69 22.56
N GLU A 168 -8.51 26.58 23.36
CA GLU A 168 -8.35 26.65 24.82
C GLU A 168 -8.94 25.46 25.59
N ASN A 169 -9.93 24.74 25.03
CA ASN A 169 -10.61 23.62 25.68
C ASN A 169 -10.15 22.22 25.20
N VAL A 170 -9.12 22.17 24.36
CA VAL A 170 -8.65 20.92 23.75
C VAL A 170 -7.74 20.16 24.73
N ARG A 171 -8.33 19.23 25.48
CA ARG A 171 -7.62 18.40 26.49
C ARG A 171 -6.91 17.17 25.89
N THR A 172 -7.14 16.89 24.60
CA THR A 172 -6.69 15.66 23.91
C THR A 172 -5.87 15.91 22.64
N GLY A 173 -5.58 17.17 22.31
CA GLY A 173 -4.74 17.51 21.16
C GLY A 173 -3.33 16.99 21.37
N LEU A 174 -2.81 16.30 20.35
CA LEU A 174 -1.47 15.71 20.32
C LEU A 174 -0.41 16.83 20.42
N LYS A 175 -0.11 17.30 21.64
CA LYS A 175 1.04 18.17 21.93
C LYS A 175 2.33 17.36 21.77
N ARG A 176 2.73 17.09 20.53
CA ARG A 176 4.05 16.53 20.26
C ARG A 176 5.02 17.72 20.20
N GLY A 177 5.83 17.88 21.24
CA GLY A 177 6.97 18.78 21.20
C GLY A 177 7.90 18.33 20.07
N LEU A 178 7.83 19.03 18.95
CA LEU A 178 8.90 19.08 17.99
C LEU A 178 9.45 20.49 18.19
N GLU A 179 10.50 20.58 19.00
CA GLU A 179 11.44 21.68 18.91
C GLU A 179 11.90 21.70 17.44
N GLU A 180 11.46 22.73 16.71
CA GLU A 180 12.18 23.20 15.54
C GLU A 180 13.57 23.60 16.07
N GLU A 181 14.58 22.76 15.82
CA GLU A 181 15.97 23.19 15.97
C GLU A 181 16.17 24.32 14.95
N GLU A 182 16.06 25.55 15.43
CA GLU A 182 16.51 26.76 14.74
C GLU A 182 17.99 26.55 14.38
N ASP A 183 18.30 26.64 13.07
CA ASP A 183 19.67 26.70 12.55
C ASP A 183 20.34 27.97 13.11
N ASP A 184 20.99 27.86 14.27
CA ASP A 184 21.90 28.88 14.78
C ASP A 184 23.24 28.78 14.05
N GLU A 185 23.34 29.52 12.95
CA GLU A 185 24.61 29.89 12.32
C GLU A 185 25.40 30.84 13.23
N GLU A 186 26.15 30.31 14.21
CA GLU A 186 27.20 31.09 14.90
C GLU A 186 28.59 30.73 14.40
N SER A 187 29.04 31.58 13.47
CA SER A 187 30.43 31.89 13.17
C SER A 187 31.10 32.50 14.39
N ASP A 188 32.19 31.92 14.90
CA ASP A 188 33.31 32.72 15.42
C ASP A 188 34.66 31.99 15.44
N GLU A 189 35.66 32.76 15.05
CA GLU A 189 37.05 32.44 14.76
C GLU A 189 37.96 32.42 16.02
N GLU A 190 39.01 31.57 15.94
CA GLU A 190 40.40 31.76 16.44
C GLU A 190 40.72 31.74 17.97
N GLY A 191 41.74 30.95 18.35
CA GLY A 191 42.45 31.08 19.64
C GLY A 191 43.32 29.86 20.05
N GLU A 192 44.63 29.97 19.85
CA GLU A 192 45.68 28.96 20.06
C GLU A 192 46.02 28.55 21.53
N GLY A 193 46.58 27.34 21.71
CA GLY A 193 47.90 27.16 22.38
C GLY A 193 48.04 26.62 23.82
N GLU A 194 48.56 25.37 23.92
CA GLU A 194 49.38 24.72 25.00
C GLU A 194 48.76 24.49 26.41
N GLY A 195 49.03 23.43 27.20
CA GLY A 195 49.87 22.23 27.10
C GLY A 195 50.00 21.54 28.49
N ASP A 196 50.12 20.20 28.47
CA ASP A 196 50.72 19.26 29.46
C ASP A 196 49.91 18.70 30.67
N GLY A 197 50.10 17.38 30.90
CA GLY A 197 49.52 16.60 32.01
C GLY A 197 49.35 15.09 31.74
N ASP A 198 50.47 14.38 31.56
CA ASP A 198 50.70 12.94 31.34
C ASP A 198 50.06 11.97 32.37
N GLU A 199 49.37 10.90 31.94
CA GLU A 199 49.25 9.60 32.64
C GLU A 199 49.00 8.43 31.65
N ASP A 200 49.95 7.48 31.61
CA ASP A 200 50.07 6.26 30.80
C ASP A 200 49.05 5.14 31.16
N VAL A 201 48.92 4.10 30.29
CA VAL A 201 48.66 2.65 30.55
C VAL A 201 47.82 1.93 29.46
N VAL A 202 48.57 1.28 28.54
CA VAL A 202 48.40 0.01 27.77
C VAL A 202 47.23 -0.29 26.78
N MET A 203 47.66 -0.65 25.57
CA MET A 203 46.97 -1.29 24.43
C MET A 203 46.41 -2.71 24.69
N SER A 204 45.26 -3.05 24.10
CA SER A 204 45.15 -4.13 23.09
C SER A 204 43.71 -4.41 22.62
N GLY A 205 43.50 -4.44 21.30
CA GLY A 205 42.57 -5.39 20.65
C GLY A 205 41.24 -4.87 20.05
N GLN A 206 41.25 -4.66 18.73
CA GLN A 206 40.16 -4.88 17.75
C GLN A 206 39.28 -3.68 17.33
N PRO A 207 39.10 -3.44 16.00
CA PRO A 207 38.42 -2.25 15.51
C PRO A 207 36.90 -2.43 15.59
N GLN A 208 36.24 -1.58 16.38
CA GLN A 208 34.80 -1.40 16.35
C GLN A 208 34.46 -0.44 15.21
N SER A 209 33.76 -0.98 14.21
CA SER A 209 33.07 -0.22 13.18
C SER A 209 32.12 0.79 13.82
N GLN A 210 32.40 2.07 13.61
CA GLN A 210 31.49 3.17 13.96
C GLN A 210 30.17 2.96 13.20
N GLN A 211 29.11 2.66 13.94
CA GLN A 211 27.74 2.65 13.45
C GLN A 211 27.38 4.06 13.00
N ALA A 212 27.21 4.23 11.69
CA ALA A 212 26.57 5.41 11.12
C ALA A 212 25.11 5.46 11.62
N LYS A 213 24.72 6.59 12.20
CA LYS A 213 23.33 6.87 12.59
C LYS A 213 22.42 6.76 11.35
N PRO A 214 21.22 6.15 11.45
CA PRO A 214 20.31 6.05 10.31
C PRO A 214 19.86 7.45 9.87
N SER A 215 20.03 7.78 8.58
CA SER A 215 19.52 9.01 8.00
C SER A 215 18.00 9.06 8.13
N LYS A 216 17.46 10.20 8.58
CA LYS A 216 16.01 10.47 8.66
C LYS A 216 15.37 10.20 7.28
N PRO A 217 14.13 9.68 7.21
CA PRO A 217 13.45 9.43 5.94
C PRO A 217 13.16 10.76 5.25
N THR A 218 13.95 11.09 4.23
CA THR A 218 13.69 12.22 3.33
C THR A 218 12.35 11.97 2.63
N GLY A 219 11.47 12.97 2.63
CA GLY A 219 10.22 12.92 1.87
C GLY A 219 10.46 12.79 0.36
N PRO A 220 9.41 12.56 -0.44
CA PRO A 220 9.55 12.51 -1.89
C PRO A 220 10.11 13.84 -2.42
N GLU A 221 11.22 13.74 -3.14
CA GLU A 221 11.94 14.88 -3.71
C GLU A 221 11.04 15.64 -4.70
N PRO A 222 11.23 16.96 -4.88
CA PRO A 222 10.37 17.78 -5.73
C PRO A 222 10.34 17.29 -7.19
N GLU A 223 11.43 16.73 -7.72
CA GLU A 223 11.43 16.14 -9.07
C GLU A 223 10.54 14.90 -9.17
N MET A 224 10.43 14.12 -8.08
CA MET A 224 9.51 12.98 -8.00
C MET A 224 8.05 13.44 -7.95
N LEU A 225 7.78 14.56 -7.27
CA LEU A 225 6.44 15.15 -7.22
C LEU A 225 6.02 15.74 -8.57
N PHE A 226 6.91 16.47 -9.25
CA PHE A 226 6.63 17.00 -10.60
C PHE A 226 6.51 15.89 -11.65
N TRP A 227 7.27 14.81 -11.50
CA TRP A 227 7.13 13.63 -12.36
C TRP A 227 5.81 12.89 -12.14
N PHE A 228 5.44 12.72 -10.87
CA PHE A 228 4.18 12.13 -10.48
C PHE A 228 2.99 12.99 -10.94
N GLU A 229 3.09 14.31 -10.88
CA GLU A 229 2.09 15.24 -11.41
C GLU A 229 1.87 15.04 -12.93
N ALA A 230 2.95 14.87 -13.69
CA ALA A 230 2.88 14.73 -15.14
C ALA A 230 2.42 13.34 -15.62
N ARG A 231 2.67 12.26 -14.85
CA ARG A 231 2.50 10.88 -15.34
C ARG A 231 1.81 9.92 -14.37
N GLY A 232 1.64 10.30 -13.12
CA GLY A 232 1.02 9.47 -12.08
C GLY A 232 1.92 8.35 -11.55
N ASP A 233 3.24 8.44 -11.74
CA ASP A 233 4.21 7.46 -11.27
C ASP A 233 5.39 8.14 -10.57
N PHE A 234 6.04 7.45 -9.63
CA PHE A 234 7.21 7.90 -8.89
C PHE A 234 8.54 7.38 -9.47
N ASP A 235 8.49 6.53 -10.50
CA ASP A 235 9.69 6.00 -11.16
C ASP A 235 10.31 7.06 -12.09
N LEU A 236 11.29 7.79 -11.57
CA LEU A 236 12.04 8.80 -12.33
C LEU A 236 12.92 8.14 -13.38
N PRO A 237 12.87 8.60 -14.65
CA PRO A 237 13.74 8.07 -15.68
C PRO A 237 15.19 8.44 -15.38
N ARG A 238 16.10 7.55 -15.79
CA ARG A 238 17.54 7.57 -15.48
C ARG A 238 18.29 8.86 -15.83
N ASN A 239 17.67 9.77 -16.60
CA ASN A 239 18.22 11.05 -17.03
C ASN A 239 17.79 12.25 -16.16
N VAL A 240 16.95 12.06 -15.15
CA VAL A 240 16.54 13.13 -14.22
C VAL A 240 17.37 12.99 -12.94
N ASP A 241 18.25 13.95 -12.70
CA ASP A 241 19.07 14.00 -11.50
C ASP A 241 18.26 14.61 -10.36
N LEU A 242 18.22 13.92 -9.21
CA LEU A 242 17.62 14.45 -7.99
C LEU A 242 18.45 15.62 -7.47
N LEU A 243 17.79 16.63 -6.90
CA LEU A 243 18.48 17.76 -6.28
C LEU A 243 19.46 17.30 -5.18
N SER A 244 19.08 16.27 -4.41
CA SER A 244 19.94 15.64 -3.40
C SER A 244 21.22 15.01 -3.96
N GLN A 245 21.26 14.67 -5.26
CA GLN A 245 22.43 14.12 -5.95
C GLN A 245 23.23 15.18 -6.72
N SER A 246 22.66 16.38 -6.93
CA SER A 246 23.29 17.46 -7.70
C SER A 246 24.57 18.01 -7.04
N GLY A 247 24.67 17.93 -5.72
CA GLY A 247 25.85 18.33 -4.94
C GLY A 247 27.03 17.34 -5.06
N MET A 248 26.78 16.03 -5.18
CA MET A 248 27.83 15.02 -5.28
C MET A 248 28.59 15.07 -6.61
N LYS A 249 27.96 15.53 -7.70
CA LYS A 249 28.57 15.52 -9.04
C LYS A 249 29.56 16.68 -9.29
N ARG A 250 29.57 17.73 -8.46
CA ARG A 250 30.49 18.87 -8.60
C ARG A 250 31.93 18.63 -8.08
N GLY A 251 32.20 17.46 -7.49
CA GLY A 251 33.52 17.13 -6.91
C GLY A 251 34.46 16.29 -7.79
N GLN A 252 34.03 15.77 -8.94
CA GLN A 252 34.90 14.96 -9.84
C GLN A 252 35.17 15.69 -11.15
N MET A 253 36.01 16.73 -11.08
CA MET A 253 36.75 17.20 -12.25
C MET A 253 38.22 16.95 -11.98
N GLY A 254 38.76 15.88 -12.57
CA GLY A 254 40.14 15.43 -12.38
C GLY A 254 41.17 16.50 -12.80
N PRO A 255 42.37 16.49 -12.21
CA PRO A 255 43.45 17.36 -12.63
C PRO A 255 43.90 17.00 -14.06
N ARG A 256 44.25 18.05 -14.81
CA ARG A 256 44.83 17.98 -16.16
C ARG A 256 46.13 17.18 -16.22
#